data_AF-A0A3A5ANZ0-F1
#
_entry.id   AF-A0A3A5ANZ0-F1
#
_cell.length_a   1.000
_cell.length_b   1.000
_cell.length_c   1.000
_cell.angle_alpha   90.00
_cell.angle_beta   90.00
_cell.angle_gamma   90.00
#
_symmetry.space_group_name_H-M   'P 1'
#
loop_
_entity.id
_entity.type
_entity.pdbx_description
1 polymer ?
#
loop_
_entity_poly.entity_id
_entity_poly.type
_entity_poly.pdbx_seq_one_letter_code
_entity_poly.pdbx_strand_id
1 'polypeptide(L)'
;MTAQEIQKRNEKAQTLRVIEVGPNVFYVESAEGKICYKVLFGTEGYDCSCGDFARNRNDPSFKCKHIAAVEGCVPSGEFETAQFLDRRKPKLDERFIMSLEGNDFVKYAGLLDLGHQKGIMKIEVDVLQFPSDENKNTAVCRATVVSKTGEVFIDIGDANPSNTNSRVSKHLLRMASTRSIARALRTYTNIGMTCLEELADFSDAVGTGPFKNGKQETPSDKKASTRKPVSRIPKEKPSTEKSEVKEGTVGPITEQATLAMPAEKVEKKDTPAEKPRSAEQKSKSNGTQNQADRSSQPKMSEAQKRALYNLSRRRGISVEEMERMSKEKYHASVESLTSSEASEFIRSLQQAA
;
A
#
# COMPACT_ATOMS: atom_id res chain seq x y z
N MET A 1 4.64 -13.99 62.61
CA MET A 1 3.21 -13.90 62.25
C MET A 1 2.42 -14.86 63.09
N THR A 2 1.20 -14.49 63.46
CA THR A 2 0.28 -15.38 64.18
C THR A 2 -0.40 -16.36 63.21
N ALA A 3 -0.91 -17.49 63.71
CA ALA A 3 -1.62 -18.46 62.89
C ALA A 3 -2.85 -17.85 62.18
N GLN A 4 -3.55 -16.91 62.84
CA GLN A 4 -4.70 -16.22 62.28
C GLN A 4 -4.32 -15.30 61.10
N GLU A 5 -3.16 -14.64 61.15
CA GLU A 5 -2.65 -13.82 60.05
C GLU A 5 -2.27 -14.65 58.82
N ILE A 6 -1.72 -15.85 59.05
CA ILE A 6 -1.37 -16.79 57.98
C ILE A 6 -2.63 -17.31 57.31
N GLN A 7 -3.63 -17.74 58.09
CA GLN A 7 -4.94 -18.19 57.59
C GLN A 7 -5.59 -17.13 56.68
N LYS A 8 -5.71 -15.89 57.18
CA LYS A 8 -6.31 -14.78 56.45
C LYS A 8 -5.53 -14.41 55.18
N ARG A 9 -4.21 -14.62 55.16
CA ARG A 9 -3.38 -14.41 53.97
C ARG A 9 -3.65 -15.48 52.93
N ASN A 10 -3.74 -16.74 53.33
CA ASN A 10 -4.01 -17.87 52.43
C ASN A 10 -5.40 -17.75 51.78
N GLU A 11 -6.43 -17.40 52.54
CA GLU A 11 -7.78 -17.16 52.01
C GLU A 11 -7.77 -16.06 50.93
N LYS A 12 -7.05 -14.95 51.19
CA LYS A 12 -6.90 -13.87 50.22
C LYS A 12 -6.11 -14.28 48.98
N ALA A 13 -5.18 -15.23 49.11
CA ALA A 13 -4.35 -15.70 48.00
C ALA A 13 -5.18 -16.54 47.01
N GLN A 14 -6.10 -17.36 47.50
CA GLN A 14 -6.96 -18.22 46.69
C GLN A 14 -7.85 -17.45 45.71
N THR A 15 -8.19 -16.20 46.00
CA THR A 15 -9.01 -15.37 45.12
C THR A 15 -8.21 -14.61 44.06
N LEU A 16 -6.88 -14.66 44.10
CA LEU A 16 -6.05 -13.88 43.18
C LEU A 16 -5.83 -14.64 41.87
N ARG A 17 -5.94 -13.94 40.75
CA ARG A 17 -5.60 -14.50 39.44
C ARG A 17 -4.10 -14.46 39.23
N VAL A 18 -3.57 -15.58 38.72
CA VAL A 18 -2.16 -15.78 38.41
C VAL A 18 -2.00 -15.90 36.90
N ILE A 19 -1.10 -15.10 36.35
CA ILE A 19 -0.78 -15.07 34.92
C ILE A 19 0.68 -15.48 34.73
N GLU A 20 0.94 -16.56 34.01
CA GLU A 20 2.29 -16.99 33.62
C GLU A 20 2.73 -16.23 32.37
N VAL A 21 3.91 -15.58 32.42
CA VAL A 21 4.46 -14.82 31.27
C VAL A 21 5.72 -15.49 30.70
N GLY A 22 6.33 -16.40 31.45
CA GLY A 22 7.48 -17.18 31.02
C GLY A 22 7.94 -18.12 32.13
N PRO A 23 9.02 -18.89 31.89
CA PRO A 23 9.50 -19.88 32.84
C PRO A 23 9.81 -19.24 34.20
N ASN A 24 9.12 -19.69 35.25
CA ASN A 24 9.25 -19.19 36.63
C ASN A 24 8.87 -17.70 36.82
N VAL A 25 8.21 -17.05 35.86
CA VAL A 25 7.80 -15.65 35.93
C VAL A 25 6.29 -15.51 35.84
N PHE A 26 5.71 -15.03 36.94
CA PHE A 26 4.27 -14.86 37.10
C PHE A 26 3.92 -13.40 37.39
N TYR A 27 2.72 -13.01 37.01
CA TYR A 27 2.06 -11.78 37.47
C TYR A 27 0.82 -12.15 38.25
N VAL A 28 0.72 -11.68 39.48
CA VAL A 28 -0.45 -11.91 40.33
C VAL A 28 -1.22 -10.62 40.47
N GLU A 29 -2.50 -10.68 40.13
CA GLU A 29 -3.38 -9.52 40.20
C GLU A 29 -3.62 -9.09 41.66
N SER A 30 -3.69 -7.79 41.91
CA SER A 30 -4.17 -7.26 43.18
C SER A 30 -5.63 -7.67 43.42
N ALA A 31 -6.05 -7.76 44.67
CA ALA A 31 -7.46 -8.06 45.01
C ALA A 31 -8.48 -7.05 44.43
N GLU A 32 -8.04 -5.84 44.04
CA GLU A 32 -8.88 -4.83 43.40
C GLU A 32 -8.85 -4.87 41.86
N GLY A 33 -8.03 -5.75 41.26
CA GLY A 33 -7.92 -5.87 39.81
C GLY A 33 -7.18 -4.75 39.07
N LYS A 34 -6.47 -3.85 39.78
CA LYS A 34 -5.88 -2.64 39.18
C LYS A 34 -4.40 -2.77 38.83
N ILE A 35 -3.68 -3.63 39.53
CA ILE A 35 -2.22 -3.73 39.45
C ILE A 35 -1.85 -5.20 39.49
N CYS A 36 -0.83 -5.61 38.74
CA CYS A 36 -0.23 -6.93 38.86
C CYS A 36 1.16 -6.85 39.49
N TYR A 37 1.46 -7.78 40.39
CA TYR A 37 2.77 -7.90 41.04
C TYR A 37 3.57 -9.01 40.37
N LYS A 38 4.81 -8.71 40.01
CA LYS A 38 5.73 -9.71 39.47
C LYS A 38 6.15 -10.66 40.58
N VAL A 39 5.98 -11.95 40.34
CA VAL A 39 6.43 -13.04 41.21
C VAL A 39 7.41 -13.90 40.44
N LEU A 40 8.60 -14.09 41.00
CA LEU A 40 9.55 -15.11 40.56
C LEU A 40 9.31 -16.32 41.44
N PHE A 41 9.07 -17.48 40.85
CA PHE A 41 8.83 -18.71 41.60
C PHE A 41 9.45 -19.88 40.86
N GLY A 42 10.51 -20.46 41.43
CA GLY A 42 11.24 -21.57 40.83
C GLY A 42 12.03 -22.36 41.88
N THR A 43 12.89 -23.26 41.41
CA THR A 43 13.68 -24.16 42.27
C THR A 43 14.74 -23.43 43.10
N GLU A 44 15.21 -22.28 42.63
CA GLU A 44 16.23 -21.47 43.32
C GLU A 44 15.65 -20.50 44.37
N GLY A 45 14.32 -20.47 44.51
CA GLY A 45 13.63 -19.64 45.48
C GLY A 45 12.46 -18.85 44.88
N TYR A 46 11.96 -17.90 45.66
CA TYR A 46 10.85 -17.04 45.27
C TYR A 46 11.13 -15.57 45.60
N ASP A 47 10.56 -14.67 44.80
CA ASP A 47 10.62 -13.22 45.02
C ASP A 47 9.30 -12.57 44.57
N CYS A 48 8.93 -11.44 45.17
CA CYS A 48 7.71 -10.73 44.81
C CYS A 48 7.89 -9.22 44.88
N SER A 49 7.41 -8.50 43.85
CA SER A 49 7.50 -7.04 43.75
C SER A 49 6.51 -6.28 44.66
N CYS A 50 5.77 -6.96 45.55
CA CYS A 50 4.79 -6.31 46.42
C CYS A 50 5.44 -5.71 47.68
N GLY A 51 4.86 -4.62 48.19
CA GLY A 51 5.37 -3.94 49.39
C GLY A 51 5.33 -4.78 50.68
N ASP A 52 4.49 -5.82 50.74
CA ASP A 52 4.43 -6.76 51.87
C ASP A 52 5.67 -7.69 51.90
N PHE A 53 6.10 -8.15 50.73
CA PHE A 53 7.33 -8.95 50.60
C PHE A 53 8.57 -8.09 50.81
N ALA A 54 8.61 -6.89 50.23
CA ALA A 54 9.75 -5.99 50.37
C ALA A 54 10.07 -5.64 51.85
N ARG A 55 9.05 -5.47 52.70
CA ARG A 55 9.22 -5.18 54.13
C ARG A 55 9.72 -6.37 54.95
N ASN A 56 9.46 -7.60 54.50
CA ASN A 56 9.80 -8.83 55.22
C ASN A 56 10.86 -9.68 54.49
N ARG A 57 11.60 -9.08 53.54
CA ARG A 57 12.57 -9.77 52.68
C ARG A 57 13.71 -10.47 53.44
N ASN A 58 13.99 -10.01 54.67
CA ASN A 58 15.03 -10.57 55.52
C ASN A 58 14.63 -11.91 56.16
N ASP A 59 13.34 -12.27 56.14
CA ASP A 59 12.84 -13.57 56.61
C ASP A 59 12.72 -14.54 55.43
N PRO A 60 13.60 -15.55 55.32
CA PRO A 60 13.58 -16.50 54.20
C PRO A 60 12.29 -17.33 54.13
N SER A 61 11.58 -17.50 55.25
CA SER A 61 10.33 -18.28 55.31
C SER A 61 9.09 -17.43 55.03
N PHE A 62 9.24 -16.12 54.88
CA PHE A 62 8.11 -15.24 54.63
C PHE A 62 7.56 -15.40 53.22
N LYS A 63 6.27 -15.72 53.12
CA LYS A 63 5.52 -15.76 51.85
C LYS A 63 4.40 -14.75 51.88
N CYS A 64 4.41 -13.82 50.93
CA CYS A 64 3.30 -12.89 50.75
C CYS A 64 2.11 -13.58 50.08
N LYS A 65 0.93 -12.94 50.06
CA LYS A 65 -0.27 -13.50 49.42
C LYS A 65 -0.09 -13.82 47.93
N HIS A 66 0.79 -13.10 47.23
CA HIS A 66 1.03 -13.33 45.80
C HIS A 66 1.89 -14.57 45.58
N ILE A 67 2.93 -14.79 46.40
CA ILE A 67 3.73 -16.03 46.37
C ILE A 67 2.84 -17.22 46.73
N ALA A 68 2.02 -17.09 47.78
CA ALA A 68 1.06 -18.12 48.16
C ALA A 68 0.05 -18.43 47.05
N ALA A 69 -0.38 -17.42 46.28
CA ALA A 69 -1.27 -17.63 45.13
C ALA A 69 -0.57 -18.45 44.03
N VAL A 70 0.67 -18.09 43.66
CA VAL A 70 1.45 -18.87 42.68
C VAL A 70 1.72 -20.29 43.17
N GLU A 71 2.11 -20.45 44.44
CA GLU A 71 2.37 -21.76 45.05
C GLU A 71 1.12 -22.66 45.06
N GLY A 72 -0.07 -22.08 45.23
CA GLY A 72 -1.33 -22.80 45.14
C GLY A 72 -1.73 -23.17 43.70
N CYS A 73 -1.54 -22.25 42.74
CA CYS A 73 -2.00 -22.41 41.36
C CYS A 73 -1.05 -23.24 40.48
N VAL A 74 0.27 -23.16 40.67
CA VAL A 74 1.24 -23.80 39.78
C VAL A 74 1.11 -25.34 39.80
N PRO A 75 1.01 -26.01 40.95
CA PRO A 75 0.81 -27.46 40.99
C PRO A 75 -0.56 -27.91 40.47
N SER A 76 -1.61 -27.09 40.65
CA SER A 76 -2.97 -27.40 40.19
C SER A 76 -3.20 -27.08 38.71
N GLY A 77 -2.31 -26.29 38.09
CA GLY A 77 -2.50 -25.79 36.73
C GLY A 77 -3.57 -24.70 36.62
N GLU A 78 -4.01 -24.12 37.75
CA GLU A 78 -5.08 -23.10 37.79
C GLU A 78 -4.53 -21.69 37.56
N PHE A 79 -3.81 -21.49 36.47
CA PHE A 79 -3.27 -20.19 36.05
C PHE A 79 -3.51 -19.95 34.55
N GLU A 80 -3.51 -18.68 34.15
CA GLU A 80 -3.63 -18.30 32.74
C GLU A 80 -2.25 -18.07 32.13
N THR A 81 -1.97 -18.64 30.95
CA THR A 81 -0.75 -18.33 30.19
C THR A 81 -0.97 -17.05 29.39
N ALA A 82 -0.14 -16.02 29.64
CA ALA A 82 -0.17 -14.80 28.87
C ALA A 82 0.28 -15.04 27.43
N GLN A 83 -0.43 -14.44 26.48
CA GLN A 83 0.01 -14.32 25.11
C GLN A 83 0.54 -12.89 24.89
N PHE A 84 1.78 -12.78 24.42
CA PHE A 84 2.28 -11.49 23.94
C PHE A 84 1.48 -11.09 22.71
N LEU A 85 0.96 -9.87 22.70
CA LEU A 85 0.40 -9.28 21.50
C LEU A 85 1.55 -8.96 20.55
N ASP A 86 1.79 -9.86 19.61
CA ASP A 86 2.74 -9.60 18.53
C ASP A 86 2.30 -8.34 17.79
N ARG A 87 3.23 -7.40 17.62
CA ARG A 87 2.99 -6.25 16.73
C ARG A 87 2.73 -6.82 15.34
N ARG A 88 1.53 -6.57 14.81
CA ARG A 88 1.12 -7.04 13.49
C ARG A 88 2.20 -6.65 12.48
N LYS A 89 2.90 -7.64 11.93
CA LYS A 89 3.94 -7.42 10.92
C LYS A 89 3.27 -6.78 9.69
N PRO A 90 3.81 -5.66 9.17
CA PRO A 90 3.29 -5.06 7.96
C PRO A 90 3.26 -6.06 6.80
N LYS A 91 2.11 -6.24 6.17
CA LYS A 91 1.94 -7.15 5.03
C LYS A 91 1.05 -6.54 3.97
N LEU A 92 1.36 -6.82 2.71
CA LEU A 92 0.51 -6.44 1.61
C LEU A 92 -0.77 -7.29 1.65
N ASP A 93 -1.93 -6.64 1.54
CA ASP A 93 -3.22 -7.30 1.45
C ASP A 93 -3.45 -7.79 0.01
N GLU A 94 -3.81 -9.07 -0.12
CA GLU A 94 -4.04 -9.75 -1.40
C GLU A 94 -5.13 -9.07 -2.25
N ARG A 95 -6.08 -8.35 -1.63
CA ARG A 95 -7.11 -7.58 -2.36
C ARG A 95 -6.55 -6.48 -3.28
N PHE A 96 -5.33 -6.05 -2.98
CA PHE A 96 -4.61 -5.04 -3.76
C PHE A 96 -3.69 -5.65 -4.82
N ILE A 97 -3.58 -6.97 -4.88
CA ILE A 97 -2.84 -7.70 -5.92
C ILE A 97 -3.82 -8.03 -7.04
N MET A 98 -3.37 -7.86 -8.28
CA MET A 98 -4.12 -8.20 -9.48
C MET A 98 -3.21 -8.95 -10.44
N SER A 99 -3.60 -10.15 -10.85
CA SER A 99 -2.86 -10.94 -11.82
C SER A 99 -3.35 -10.63 -13.24
N LEU A 100 -2.44 -10.23 -14.12
CA LEU A 100 -2.68 -10.07 -15.56
C LEU A 100 -1.68 -10.94 -16.33
N GLU A 101 -2.22 -11.86 -17.13
CA GLU A 101 -1.45 -12.69 -18.07
C GLU A 101 -0.21 -13.38 -17.45
N GLY A 102 -0.33 -13.82 -16.19
CA GLY A 102 0.71 -14.53 -15.45
C GLY A 102 1.67 -13.65 -14.64
N ASN A 103 1.51 -12.32 -14.69
CA ASN A 103 2.26 -11.36 -13.87
C ASN A 103 1.36 -10.74 -12.79
N ASP A 104 1.90 -10.59 -11.58
CA ASP A 104 1.20 -9.94 -10.47
C ASP A 104 1.55 -8.46 -10.36
N PHE A 105 0.51 -7.64 -10.28
CA PHE A 105 0.60 -6.19 -10.13
C PHE A 105 -0.02 -5.76 -8.82
N VAL A 106 0.58 -4.77 -8.18
CA VAL A 106 0.02 -4.14 -6.98
C VAL A 106 -0.72 -2.87 -7.36
N LYS A 107 -1.90 -2.65 -6.79
CA LYS A 107 -2.59 -1.36 -6.90
C LYS A 107 -1.89 -0.31 -6.04
N TYR A 108 -1.90 0.94 -6.49
CA TYR A 108 -1.36 2.07 -5.72
C TYR A 108 -1.89 2.12 -4.27
N ALA A 109 -3.18 1.83 -4.08
CA ALA A 109 -3.79 1.77 -2.75
C ALA A 109 -3.12 0.73 -1.83
N GLY A 110 -2.64 -0.39 -2.37
CA GLY A 110 -1.93 -1.41 -1.60
C GLY A 110 -0.52 -0.98 -1.19
N LEU A 111 0.19 -0.27 -2.06
CA LEU A 111 1.48 0.32 -1.72
C LEU A 111 1.35 1.38 -0.63
N LEU A 112 0.32 2.22 -0.71
CA LEU A 112 0.06 3.25 0.29
C LEU A 112 -0.37 2.64 1.63
N ASP A 113 -1.24 1.63 1.62
CA ASP A 113 -1.68 0.92 2.83
C ASP A 113 -0.50 0.24 3.54
N LEU A 114 0.29 -0.55 2.81
CA LEU A 114 1.51 -1.15 3.37
C LEU A 114 2.50 -0.08 3.84
N GLY A 115 2.56 1.03 3.10
CA GLY A 115 3.32 2.21 3.46
C GLY A 115 2.94 2.73 4.86
N HIS A 116 1.65 2.95 5.11
CA HIS A 116 1.15 3.35 6.42
C HIS A 116 1.43 2.31 7.51
N GLN A 117 1.28 1.01 7.21
CA GLN A 117 1.63 -0.06 8.16
C GLN A 117 3.11 -0.01 8.57
N LYS A 118 4.02 0.25 7.63
CA LYS A 118 5.46 0.42 7.90
C LYS A 118 5.81 1.76 8.56
N GLY A 119 4.94 2.75 8.43
CA GLY A 119 5.06 4.05 9.07
C GLY A 119 5.68 5.09 8.16
N ILE A 120 5.05 5.36 7.01
CA ILE A 120 5.29 6.59 6.26
C ILE A 120 4.97 7.78 7.16
N MET A 121 5.87 8.75 7.18
CA MET A 121 5.69 10.02 7.85
C MET A 121 5.32 11.12 6.85
N LYS A 122 5.94 11.11 5.66
CA LYS A 122 5.78 12.17 4.66
C LYS A 122 5.96 11.62 3.25
N ILE A 123 5.19 12.15 2.31
CA ILE A 123 5.42 12.00 0.87
C ILE A 123 5.43 13.39 0.28
N GLU A 124 6.51 13.76 -0.40
CA GLU A 124 6.64 15.01 -1.15
C GLU A 124 6.87 14.71 -2.62
N VAL A 125 6.37 15.59 -3.49
CA VAL A 125 6.59 15.49 -4.92
C VAL A 125 7.07 16.84 -5.44
N ASP A 126 8.23 16.83 -6.06
CA ASP A 126 8.78 17.96 -6.78
C ASP A 126 8.60 17.76 -8.28
N VAL A 127 8.11 18.77 -8.98
CA VAL A 127 8.10 18.78 -10.45
C VAL A 127 9.49 19.19 -10.92
N LEU A 128 10.18 18.29 -11.64
CA LEU A 128 11.49 18.56 -12.21
C LEU A 128 11.38 19.11 -13.64
N GLN A 129 10.37 18.69 -14.38
CA GLN A 129 10.14 19.14 -15.75
C GLN A 129 8.65 19.24 -16.05
N PHE A 130 8.22 20.42 -16.53
CA PHE A 130 6.88 20.62 -17.07
C PHE A 130 6.81 20.16 -18.54
N PRO A 131 5.68 19.62 -19.00
CA PRO A 131 5.50 19.25 -20.39
C PRO A 131 5.49 20.50 -21.29
N SER A 132 6.30 20.49 -22.35
CA SER A 132 6.37 21.54 -23.36
C SER A 132 6.69 20.96 -24.73
N ASP A 133 6.44 21.70 -25.81
CA ASP A 133 6.72 21.21 -27.16
C ASP A 133 8.23 20.95 -27.38
N GLU A 134 9.09 21.77 -26.76
CA GLU A 134 10.55 21.62 -26.82
C GLU A 134 11.03 20.28 -26.23
N ASN A 135 10.35 19.76 -25.22
CA ASN A 135 10.68 18.48 -24.57
C ASN A 135 9.76 17.32 -24.98
N LYS A 136 9.09 17.45 -26.14
CA LYS A 136 8.15 16.46 -26.68
C LYS A 136 7.00 16.15 -25.72
N ASN A 137 6.55 17.16 -24.99
CA ASN A 137 5.52 17.09 -23.96
C ASN A 137 5.87 16.08 -22.83
N THR A 138 7.13 16.02 -22.41
CA THR A 138 7.57 15.14 -21.32
C THR A 138 7.47 15.83 -19.97
N ALA A 139 6.73 15.26 -19.05
CA ALA A 139 6.67 15.66 -17.64
C ALA A 139 7.56 14.73 -16.79
N VAL A 140 8.28 15.28 -15.82
CA VAL A 140 9.13 14.51 -14.88
C VAL A 140 8.88 15.01 -13.46
N CYS A 141 8.58 14.08 -12.55
CA CYS A 141 8.39 14.34 -11.13
C CYS A 141 9.35 13.48 -10.30
N ARG A 142 9.84 14.03 -9.19
CA ARG A 142 10.59 13.32 -8.16
C ARG A 142 9.72 13.18 -6.92
N ALA A 143 9.53 11.96 -6.44
CA ALA A 143 8.87 11.72 -5.17
C ALA A 143 9.89 11.39 -4.09
N THR A 144 9.69 11.95 -2.91
CA THR A 144 10.48 11.71 -1.71
C THR A 144 9.55 11.15 -0.62
N VAL A 145 9.78 9.91 -0.21
CA VAL A 145 9.06 9.24 0.88
C VAL A 145 9.96 9.21 2.10
N VAL A 146 9.47 9.74 3.23
CA VAL A 146 10.18 9.76 4.51
C VAL A 146 9.46 8.85 5.50
N SER A 147 10.20 7.94 6.14
CA SER A 147 9.68 7.05 7.17
C SER A 147 9.65 7.72 8.54
N LYS A 148 8.86 7.18 9.47
CA LYS A 148 8.83 7.61 10.87
C LYS A 148 10.16 7.40 11.61
N THR A 149 11.03 6.54 11.09
CA THR A 149 12.39 6.27 11.58
C THR A 149 13.43 7.21 10.96
N GLY A 150 13.03 8.07 10.01
CA GLY A 150 13.90 9.05 9.35
C GLY A 150 14.57 8.56 8.07
N GLU A 151 14.26 7.35 7.60
CA GLU A 151 14.77 6.84 6.32
C GLU A 151 14.10 7.59 5.16
N VAL A 152 14.87 7.88 4.11
CA VAL A 152 14.41 8.66 2.96
C VAL A 152 14.57 7.83 1.69
N PHE A 153 13.49 7.72 0.92
CA PHE A 153 13.43 6.99 -0.34
C PHE A 153 13.00 7.93 -1.44
N ILE A 154 13.77 7.99 -2.52
CA ILE A 154 13.55 8.90 -3.63
C ILE A 154 13.46 8.11 -4.92
N ASP A 155 12.48 8.43 -5.75
CA ASP A 155 12.40 7.91 -7.12
C ASP A 155 11.79 8.95 -8.05
N ILE A 156 11.93 8.70 -9.36
CA ILE A 156 11.50 9.59 -10.42
C ILE A 156 10.44 8.90 -11.26
N GLY A 157 9.43 9.65 -11.66
CA GLY A 157 8.41 9.22 -12.61
C GLY A 157 8.34 10.19 -13.77
N ASP A 158 8.30 9.66 -14.98
CA ASP A 158 8.13 10.43 -16.20
C ASP A 158 6.84 10.06 -16.92
N ALA A 159 6.30 10.99 -17.69
CA ALA A 159 5.15 10.76 -18.55
C ALA A 159 5.22 11.66 -19.79
N ASN A 160 5.04 11.06 -20.95
CA ASN A 160 4.93 11.74 -22.23
C ASN A 160 3.89 11.02 -23.12
N PRO A 161 3.49 11.62 -24.26
CA PRO A 161 2.52 10.98 -25.15
C PRO A 161 2.95 9.63 -25.73
N SER A 162 4.25 9.31 -25.73
CA SER A 162 4.76 8.02 -26.24
C SER A 162 4.74 6.88 -25.22
N ASN A 163 4.70 7.20 -23.92
CA ASN A 163 4.68 6.22 -22.83
C ASN A 163 3.44 6.35 -21.93
N THR A 164 2.37 6.95 -22.44
CA THR A 164 1.07 7.03 -21.77
C THR A 164 -0.04 6.64 -22.75
N ASN A 165 -1.11 6.05 -22.25
CA ASN A 165 -2.26 5.77 -23.10
C ASN A 165 -2.98 7.06 -23.54
N SER A 166 -3.76 6.96 -24.62
CA SER A 166 -4.50 8.07 -25.20
C SER A 166 -5.47 8.73 -24.22
N ARG A 167 -6.00 7.99 -23.24
CA ARG A 167 -6.92 8.53 -22.20
C ARG A 167 -6.20 9.39 -21.17
N VAL A 168 -4.92 9.13 -20.91
CA VAL A 168 -4.07 9.84 -19.93
C VAL A 168 -3.22 10.94 -20.58
N SER A 169 -3.09 10.96 -21.90
CA SER A 169 -2.29 11.92 -22.66
C SER A 169 -2.53 13.41 -22.31
N LYS A 170 -3.71 13.78 -21.80
CA LYS A 170 -4.06 15.14 -21.34
C LYS A 170 -3.64 15.44 -19.88
N HIS A 171 -3.11 14.46 -19.18
CA HIS A 171 -2.86 14.47 -17.74
C HIS A 171 -1.43 13.99 -17.40
N LEU A 172 -0.46 14.35 -18.23
CA LEU A 172 0.93 13.88 -18.15
C LEU A 172 1.57 14.19 -16.79
N LEU A 173 1.41 15.40 -16.28
CA LEU A 173 1.96 15.78 -14.97
C LEU A 173 1.37 14.93 -13.83
N ARG A 174 0.08 14.62 -13.89
CA ARG A 174 -0.59 13.73 -12.92
C ARG A 174 -0.03 12.31 -13.00
N MET A 175 0.23 11.82 -14.21
CA MET A 175 0.79 10.50 -14.43
C MET A 175 2.26 10.41 -13.97
N ALA A 176 3.10 11.39 -14.31
CA ALA A 176 4.48 11.48 -13.83
C ALA A 176 4.53 11.51 -12.30
N SER A 177 3.65 12.30 -11.66
CA SER A 177 3.50 12.33 -10.21
C SER A 177 3.13 10.96 -9.64
N THR A 178 2.09 10.31 -10.15
CA THR A 178 1.66 8.98 -9.68
C THR A 178 2.78 7.94 -9.82
N ARG A 179 3.47 7.92 -10.97
CA ARG A 179 4.61 7.04 -11.23
C ARG A 179 5.74 7.27 -10.23
N SER A 180 6.10 8.52 -9.99
CA SER A 180 7.18 8.86 -9.06
C SER A 180 6.86 8.36 -7.64
N ILE A 181 5.63 8.57 -7.16
CA ILE A 181 5.22 8.11 -5.83
C ILE A 181 5.17 6.59 -5.77
N ALA A 182 4.57 5.93 -6.77
CA ALA A 182 4.45 4.47 -6.80
C ALA A 182 5.83 3.79 -6.74
N ARG A 183 6.81 4.30 -7.49
CA ARG A 183 8.19 3.79 -7.50
C ARG A 183 8.90 4.02 -6.18
N ALA A 184 8.80 5.23 -5.62
CA ALA A 184 9.37 5.53 -4.30
C ALA A 184 8.74 4.67 -3.20
N LEU A 185 7.41 4.45 -3.25
CA LEU A 185 6.69 3.57 -2.34
C LEU A 185 7.08 2.10 -2.50
N ARG A 186 7.33 1.60 -3.71
CA ARG A 186 7.84 0.24 -3.93
C ARG A 186 9.19 0.04 -3.28
N THR A 187 10.11 0.99 -3.43
CA THR A 187 11.42 0.95 -2.77
C THR A 187 11.27 1.01 -1.25
N TYR A 188 10.44 1.92 -0.72
CA TYR A 188 10.14 2.01 0.71
C TYR A 188 9.51 0.73 1.28
N THR A 189 8.54 0.17 0.55
CA THR A 189 7.81 -1.03 0.97
C THR A 189 8.55 -2.32 0.67
N ASN A 190 9.69 -2.26 -0.03
CA ASN A 190 10.47 -3.41 -0.48
C ASN A 190 9.61 -4.45 -1.25
N ILE A 191 8.77 -3.96 -2.16
CA ILE A 191 7.96 -4.80 -3.05
C ILE A 191 8.55 -4.76 -4.46
N GLY A 192 8.86 -5.95 -5.01
CA GLY A 192 9.32 -6.11 -6.38
C GLY A 192 8.22 -6.09 -7.45
N MET A 193 6.95 -6.18 -7.06
CA MET A 193 5.81 -6.05 -7.98
C MET A 193 5.67 -4.62 -8.52
N THR A 194 5.38 -4.52 -9.80
CA THR A 194 5.07 -3.27 -10.49
C THR A 194 3.70 -2.75 -10.06
N CYS A 195 3.60 -1.44 -9.88
CA CYS A 195 2.35 -0.75 -9.59
C CYS A 195 1.49 -0.66 -10.85
N LEU A 196 0.21 -1.05 -10.78
CA LEU A 196 -0.67 -1.04 -11.96
C LEU A 196 -0.82 0.36 -12.56
N GLU A 197 -0.90 1.37 -11.69
CA GLU A 197 -1.03 2.78 -12.07
C GLU A 197 0.28 3.41 -12.58
N GLU A 198 1.41 2.68 -12.56
CA GLU A 198 2.66 3.15 -13.18
C GLU A 198 2.78 2.77 -14.67
N LEU A 199 1.99 1.80 -15.13
CA LEU A 199 1.99 1.32 -16.50
C LEU A 199 1.27 2.28 -17.46
N ALA A 200 1.69 2.30 -18.73
CA ALA A 200 1.04 3.12 -19.75
C ALA A 200 -0.24 2.46 -20.26
N ASP A 201 -0.17 1.17 -20.57
CA ASP A 201 -1.31 0.33 -20.95
C ASP A 201 -1.21 -1.07 -20.31
N PHE A 202 -2.34 -1.77 -20.21
CA PHE A 202 -2.38 -3.15 -19.72
C PHE A 202 -1.63 -4.11 -20.64
N SER A 203 -1.43 -3.77 -21.92
CA SER A 203 -0.56 -4.53 -22.82
C SER A 203 0.92 -4.44 -22.44
N ASP A 204 1.35 -3.38 -21.76
CA ASP A 204 2.74 -3.27 -21.30
C ASP A 204 3.03 -4.19 -20.11
N ALA A 205 1.99 -4.56 -19.36
CA ALA A 205 2.06 -5.62 -18.35
C ALA A 205 2.26 -7.02 -18.96
N VAL A 206 1.94 -7.17 -20.25
CA VAL A 206 1.93 -8.44 -21.01
C VAL A 206 3.27 -8.68 -21.73
N GLY A 207 4.16 -7.70 -21.75
CA GLY A 207 5.43 -7.75 -22.47
C GLY A 207 6.54 -8.55 -21.78
N THR A 208 6.87 -9.71 -22.36
CA THR A 208 8.11 -10.51 -22.25
C THR A 208 8.29 -11.46 -21.05
N GLY A 209 7.53 -12.55 -21.03
CA GLY A 209 7.92 -13.83 -20.42
C GLY A 209 8.13 -13.84 -18.90
N PRO A 210 8.31 -15.01 -18.27
CA PRO A 210 8.51 -15.07 -16.83
C PRO A 210 9.80 -14.33 -16.46
N PHE A 211 9.68 -13.34 -15.57
CA PHE A 211 10.80 -12.70 -14.88
C PHE A 211 11.67 -13.79 -14.25
N LYS A 212 12.79 -14.12 -14.89
CA LYS A 212 13.80 -14.99 -14.30
C LYS A 212 14.44 -14.20 -13.17
N ASN A 213 14.09 -14.55 -11.94
CA ASN A 213 14.80 -14.14 -10.74
C ASN A 213 16.32 -14.29 -10.99
N GLY A 214 17.05 -13.21 -10.77
CA GLY A 214 18.47 -13.10 -11.07
C GLY A 214 19.26 -14.25 -10.48
N LYS A 215 19.91 -15.04 -11.33
CA LYS A 215 21.10 -15.79 -10.92
C LYS A 215 22.22 -14.76 -10.79
N GLN A 216 22.67 -14.54 -9.56
CA GLN A 216 23.99 -14.00 -9.30
C GLN A 216 25.01 -14.89 -10.03
N GLU A 217 25.61 -14.36 -11.10
CA GLU A 217 26.81 -14.95 -11.66
C GLU A 217 27.96 -14.69 -10.69
N THR A 218 28.40 -15.75 -10.03
CA THR A 218 29.67 -15.74 -9.30
C THR A 218 30.81 -15.73 -10.32
N PRO A 219 31.85 -14.90 -10.16
CA PRO A 219 33.03 -14.99 -11.03
C PRO A 219 33.75 -16.29 -10.68
N SER A 220 33.84 -17.20 -11.66
CA SER A 220 34.58 -18.45 -11.51
C SER A 220 36.08 -18.21 -11.72
N ASP A 221 36.85 -18.51 -10.67
CA ASP A 221 38.30 -18.65 -10.69
C ASP A 221 38.74 -19.72 -11.69
N LYS A 222 39.56 -19.36 -12.69
CA LYS A 222 40.58 -20.28 -13.25
C LYS A 222 41.89 -19.57 -13.64
N LYS A 223 42.85 -19.76 -12.73
CA LYS A 223 44.25 -20.21 -12.90
C LYS A 223 45.30 -19.31 -13.56
N ALA A 224 46.29 -19.05 -12.72
CA ALA A 224 47.65 -18.56 -12.93
C ALA A 224 48.49 -19.32 -13.98
N SER A 225 49.43 -18.58 -14.60
CA SER A 225 50.76 -19.11 -14.92
C SER A 225 51.84 -18.00 -15.01
N THR A 226 52.72 -18.03 -14.01
CA THR A 226 54.20 -17.87 -13.98
C THR A 226 54.96 -16.63 -14.53
N ARG A 227 55.63 -15.96 -13.56
CA ARG A 227 57.06 -15.51 -13.47
C ARG A 227 57.58 -14.40 -14.43
N LYS A 228 57.82 -13.14 -13.98
CA LYS A 228 58.95 -12.53 -13.18
C LYS A 228 60.01 -11.86 -14.09
N PRO A 229 60.82 -10.87 -13.60
CA PRO A 229 60.54 -9.49 -13.19
C PRO A 229 61.43 -8.48 -13.99
N VAL A 230 61.45 -7.16 -13.66
CA VAL A 230 62.67 -6.29 -13.56
C VAL A 230 62.33 -4.78 -13.69
N SER A 231 62.68 -4.03 -12.63
CA SER A 231 63.12 -2.60 -12.58
C SER A 231 62.15 -1.49 -13.04
N ARG A 232 62.12 -0.26 -12.53
CA ARG A 232 63.01 0.56 -11.69
C ARG A 232 62.18 1.79 -11.25
N ILE A 233 62.38 2.27 -10.03
CA ILE A 233 61.98 3.63 -9.58
C ILE A 233 63.09 4.61 -10.02
N PRO A 234 62.78 5.87 -10.38
CA PRO A 234 63.08 7.03 -9.49
C PRO A 234 61.86 7.99 -9.41
N LYS A 235 61.26 8.32 -8.24
CA LYS A 235 61.64 9.34 -7.22
C LYS A 235 62.15 10.67 -7.80
N GLU A 236 61.34 11.72 -7.66
CA GLU A 236 61.70 12.98 -6.98
C GLU A 236 60.45 13.83 -6.63
N LYS A 237 60.51 14.53 -5.48
CA LYS A 237 59.50 15.45 -4.90
C LYS A 237 60.05 16.91 -4.98
N PRO A 238 59.61 17.91 -4.18
CA PRO A 238 58.52 18.87 -4.42
C PRO A 238 58.97 20.36 -4.34
N SER A 239 58.11 21.31 -4.68
CA SER A 239 58.12 22.69 -4.14
C SER A 239 56.72 23.30 -4.38
N THR A 240 55.89 23.55 -3.37
CA THR A 240 55.79 24.72 -2.47
C THR A 240 55.92 26.08 -3.16
N GLU A 241 54.79 26.79 -3.27
CA GLU A 241 54.67 28.14 -2.67
C GLU A 241 53.21 28.52 -2.38
N LYS A 242 53.04 29.14 -1.21
CA LYS A 242 51.80 29.67 -0.63
C LYS A 242 51.52 31.07 -1.19
N SER A 243 50.27 31.52 -1.12
CA SER A 243 49.94 32.89 -0.68
C SER A 243 48.48 32.96 -0.21
N GLU A 244 48.32 33.50 0.99
CA GLU A 244 47.10 33.66 1.77
C GLU A 244 46.32 34.95 1.43
N VAL A 245 44.98 34.84 1.54
CA VAL A 245 44.01 35.65 2.31
C VAL A 245 43.87 37.17 2.06
N LYS A 246 42.62 37.60 1.84
CA LYS A 246 42.01 38.68 2.65
C LYS A 246 40.48 38.62 2.73
N GLU A 247 40.01 38.67 3.97
CA GLU A 247 38.63 38.86 4.44
C GLU A 247 38.06 40.24 4.08
N GLY A 248 36.73 40.34 4.14
CA GLY A 248 35.99 41.58 4.23
C GLY A 248 34.49 41.34 4.42
N THR A 249 34.05 41.35 5.68
CA THR A 249 32.67 41.44 6.20
C THR A 249 31.86 42.59 5.53
N VAL A 250 30.52 42.59 5.47
CA VAL A 250 29.56 42.93 6.54
C VAL A 250 28.10 42.63 6.10
N GLY A 251 27.35 41.91 6.94
CA GLY A 251 26.03 42.32 7.47
C GLY A 251 24.72 42.12 6.66
N PRO A 252 23.58 41.86 7.34
CA PRO A 252 22.36 41.27 6.77
C PRO A 252 21.22 42.29 6.56
N ILE A 253 20.26 41.96 5.68
CA ILE A 253 18.98 42.69 5.56
C ILE A 253 17.80 41.72 5.50
N THR A 254 17.12 41.66 6.64
CA THR A 254 15.67 41.64 6.94
C THR A 254 14.61 41.36 5.86
N GLU A 255 13.61 40.60 6.31
CA GLU A 255 12.21 40.60 5.87
C GLU A 255 11.67 42.00 5.54
N GLN A 256 10.86 42.12 4.48
CA GLN A 256 9.52 42.70 4.57
C GLN A 256 8.71 42.48 3.28
N ALA A 257 7.46 42.07 3.49
CA ALA A 257 6.40 42.04 2.51
C ALA A 257 5.94 43.46 2.15
N THR A 258 5.60 43.71 0.89
CA THR A 258 4.51 44.64 0.53
C THR A 258 3.89 44.30 -0.83
N LEU A 259 2.57 44.23 -0.77
CA LEU A 259 1.53 44.31 -1.80
C LEU A 259 1.86 45.28 -2.97
N ALA A 260 1.50 44.90 -4.20
CA ALA A 260 0.54 45.63 -5.04
C ALA A 260 0.47 45.05 -6.47
N MET A 261 -0.75 44.75 -6.91
CA MET A 261 -1.13 44.54 -8.30
C MET A 261 -1.01 45.86 -9.08
N PRO A 262 -1.00 45.79 -10.42
CA PRO A 262 -2.10 46.42 -11.11
C PRO A 262 -2.81 45.47 -12.07
N ALA A 263 -4.13 45.60 -12.05
CA ALA A 263 -5.05 45.03 -13.01
C ALA A 263 -4.93 45.73 -14.36
N GLU A 264 -4.98 44.97 -15.44
CA GLU A 264 -5.49 45.45 -16.72
C GLU A 264 -6.56 44.50 -17.25
N LYS A 265 -7.59 45.12 -17.80
CA LYS A 265 -8.92 44.60 -18.08
C LYS A 265 -9.27 45.04 -19.49
N VAL A 266 -9.22 44.16 -20.49
CA VAL A 266 -9.77 44.36 -21.85
C VAL A 266 -9.88 42.96 -22.48
N GLU A 267 -10.89 42.49 -23.19
CA GLU A 267 -12.29 42.82 -23.46
C GLU A 267 -12.91 41.53 -24.05
N LYS A 268 -14.24 41.37 -23.90
CA LYS A 268 -15.03 40.35 -24.58
C LYS A 268 -15.24 40.74 -26.05
N LYS A 269 -15.26 39.75 -26.95
CA LYS A 269 -16.04 39.82 -28.20
C LYS A 269 -16.58 38.44 -28.61
N ASP A 270 -17.88 38.28 -28.39
CA ASP A 270 -18.84 37.42 -29.09
C ASP A 270 -18.80 37.71 -30.61
N THR A 271 -19.10 36.88 -31.62
CA THR A 271 -19.82 35.59 -31.86
C THR A 271 -19.52 35.17 -33.35
N PRO A 272 -20.32 34.39 -34.11
CA PRO A 272 -20.27 32.93 -34.26
C PRO A 272 -20.17 32.43 -35.75
N ALA A 273 -19.73 31.19 -36.00
CA ALA A 273 -19.99 30.46 -37.26
C ALA A 273 -19.73 28.95 -37.03
N GLU A 274 -20.76 28.10 -36.99
CA GLU A 274 -21.43 27.39 -38.10
C GLU A 274 -20.82 26.01 -38.44
N LYS A 275 -21.70 25.00 -38.37
CA LYS A 275 -21.50 23.59 -38.78
C LYS A 275 -21.54 23.48 -40.31
N PRO A 276 -21.08 22.34 -40.85
CA PRO A 276 -21.93 21.64 -41.79
C PRO A 276 -22.22 20.19 -41.38
N ARG A 277 -23.49 19.82 -41.59
CA ARG A 277 -24.00 18.45 -41.70
C ARG A 277 -23.63 17.90 -43.08
N SER A 278 -23.38 16.60 -43.16
CA SER A 278 -23.72 15.80 -44.34
C SER A 278 -24.53 14.58 -43.88
N ALA A 279 -25.64 14.38 -44.57
CA ALA A 279 -26.60 13.30 -44.40
C ALA A 279 -26.47 12.37 -45.61
N GLU A 280 -26.64 11.07 -45.41
CA GLU A 280 -27.12 10.17 -46.46
C GLU A 280 -28.21 9.25 -45.89
N GLN A 281 -29.37 9.31 -46.54
CA GLN A 281 -30.55 8.46 -46.36
C GLN A 281 -30.55 7.34 -47.40
N LYS A 282 -31.15 6.19 -47.05
CA LYS A 282 -32.00 5.32 -47.90
C LYS A 282 -32.66 4.30 -46.96
N SER A 283 -33.93 4.46 -46.56
CA SER A 283 -35.22 4.16 -47.24
C SER A 283 -35.67 2.68 -47.20
N LYS A 284 -36.57 2.42 -46.23
CA LYS A 284 -37.76 1.53 -46.17
C LYS A 284 -37.87 0.25 -47.05
N SER A 285 -38.31 -0.83 -46.40
CA SER A 285 -39.51 -1.59 -46.80
C SER A 285 -40.18 -2.26 -45.60
N ASN A 286 -41.47 -2.52 -45.74
CA ASN A 286 -42.46 -2.94 -44.75
C ASN A 286 -42.94 -4.36 -45.11
N GLY A 287 -43.28 -5.24 -44.15
CA GLY A 287 -44.02 -6.47 -44.45
C GLY A 287 -43.76 -7.70 -43.57
N THR A 288 -44.61 -7.84 -42.54
CA THR A 288 -45.33 -9.06 -42.09
C THR A 288 -44.59 -10.37 -41.74
N GLN A 289 -45.00 -10.88 -40.58
CA GLN A 289 -44.61 -12.09 -39.83
C GLN A 289 -44.51 -13.39 -40.65
N ASN A 290 -43.47 -14.19 -40.39
CA ASN A 290 -43.66 -15.60 -40.03
C ASN A 290 -42.43 -16.22 -39.33
N GLN A 291 -42.73 -17.14 -38.41
CA GLN A 291 -41.78 -17.92 -37.63
C GLN A 291 -40.91 -18.81 -38.52
N ALA A 292 -39.60 -18.57 -38.54
CA ALA A 292 -38.55 -19.58 -38.55
C ALA A 292 -37.20 -18.85 -38.60
N ASP A 293 -36.23 -19.43 -37.91
CA ASP A 293 -34.80 -19.12 -38.00
C ASP A 293 -34.23 -18.03 -37.06
N ARG A 294 -34.02 -18.43 -35.80
CA ARG A 294 -33.28 -17.68 -34.78
C ARG A 294 -31.75 -17.92 -34.86
N SER A 295 -31.22 -18.36 -36.00
CA SER A 295 -29.80 -18.76 -36.13
C SER A 295 -28.89 -17.78 -36.89
N SER A 296 -29.41 -16.69 -37.48
CA SER A 296 -28.63 -15.79 -38.33
C SER A 296 -28.34 -14.39 -37.76
N GLN A 297 -28.79 -14.07 -36.54
CA GLN A 297 -28.49 -12.78 -35.92
C GLN A 297 -27.20 -12.81 -35.07
N PRO A 298 -26.34 -11.79 -35.16
CA PRO A 298 -25.10 -11.74 -34.40
C PRO A 298 -25.39 -11.67 -32.90
N LYS A 299 -24.77 -12.59 -32.14
CA LYS A 299 -24.75 -12.57 -30.68
C LYS A 299 -24.22 -11.23 -30.16
N MET A 300 -24.61 -10.83 -28.95
CA MET A 300 -24.15 -9.55 -28.38
C MET A 300 -22.62 -9.42 -28.41
N SER A 301 -22.16 -8.21 -28.70
CA SER A 301 -20.74 -7.85 -28.61
C SER A 301 -20.28 -7.85 -27.14
N GLU A 302 -18.99 -8.06 -26.93
CA GLU A 302 -18.38 -8.04 -25.59
C GLU A 302 -18.57 -6.69 -24.88
N ALA A 303 -18.58 -5.59 -25.64
CA ALA A 303 -18.87 -4.26 -25.13
C ALA A 303 -20.31 -4.14 -24.60
N GLN A 304 -21.29 -4.72 -25.30
CA GLN A 304 -22.69 -4.76 -24.84
C GLN A 304 -22.84 -5.64 -23.59
N LYS A 305 -22.16 -6.80 -23.54
CA LYS A 305 -22.13 -7.66 -22.35
C LYS A 305 -21.62 -6.89 -21.13
N ARG A 306 -20.46 -6.23 -21.26
CA ARG A 306 -19.87 -5.41 -20.18
C ARG A 306 -20.77 -4.25 -19.76
N ALA A 307 -21.42 -3.57 -20.71
CA ALA A 307 -22.34 -2.48 -20.41
C ALA A 307 -23.54 -2.95 -19.57
N LEU A 308 -24.12 -4.10 -19.91
CA LEU A 308 -25.26 -4.68 -19.21
C LEU A 308 -24.93 -5.02 -17.75
N TYR A 309 -23.83 -5.73 -17.50
CA TYR A 309 -23.40 -6.08 -16.14
C TYR A 309 -23.02 -4.85 -15.29
N ASN A 310 -22.39 -3.84 -15.91
CA ASN A 310 -22.07 -2.61 -15.21
C ASN A 310 -23.32 -1.79 -14.83
N LEU A 311 -24.34 -1.76 -15.70
CA LEU A 311 -25.63 -1.13 -15.40
C LEU A 311 -26.36 -1.85 -14.27
N SER A 312 -26.36 -3.19 -14.27
CA SER A 312 -26.92 -4.01 -13.20
C SER A 312 -26.32 -3.69 -11.85
N ARG A 313 -24.98 -3.65 -11.77
CA ARG A 313 -24.25 -3.35 -10.54
C ARG A 313 -24.57 -1.94 -10.02
N ARG A 314 -24.68 -0.97 -10.92
CA ARG A 314 -25.03 0.42 -10.55
C ARG A 314 -26.47 0.57 -10.06
N ARG A 315 -27.38 -0.28 -10.53
CA ARG A 315 -28.81 -0.24 -10.17
C ARG A 315 -29.19 -1.24 -9.08
N GLY A 316 -28.25 -2.00 -8.55
CA GLY A 316 -28.52 -3.02 -7.53
C GLY A 316 -29.38 -4.19 -8.02
N ILE A 317 -29.44 -4.40 -9.34
CA ILE A 317 -30.17 -5.52 -9.94
C ILE A 317 -29.27 -6.75 -9.85
N SER A 318 -29.77 -7.83 -9.23
CA SER A 318 -29.03 -9.10 -9.14
C SER A 318 -28.94 -9.78 -10.51
N VAL A 319 -27.98 -10.69 -10.66
CA VAL A 319 -27.81 -11.46 -11.91
C VAL A 319 -29.06 -12.31 -12.20
N GLU A 320 -29.67 -12.87 -11.17
CA GLU A 320 -30.90 -13.67 -11.24
C GLU A 320 -32.10 -12.82 -11.69
N GLU A 321 -32.22 -11.60 -11.17
CA GLU A 321 -33.29 -10.68 -11.56
C GLU A 321 -33.10 -10.19 -13.01
N MET A 322 -31.86 -9.95 -13.44
CA MET A 322 -31.55 -9.63 -14.83
C MET A 322 -31.91 -10.79 -15.77
N GLU A 323 -31.61 -12.03 -15.38
CA GLU A 323 -32.00 -13.23 -16.14
C GLU A 323 -33.52 -13.37 -16.24
N ARG A 324 -34.24 -13.09 -15.15
CA ARG A 324 -35.70 -13.07 -15.13
C ARG A 324 -36.25 -12.02 -16.11
N MET A 325 -35.75 -10.79 -16.05
CA MET A 325 -36.16 -9.68 -16.94
C MET A 325 -35.86 -9.98 -18.43
N SER A 326 -34.70 -10.60 -18.72
CA SER A 326 -34.33 -11.01 -20.07
C SER A 326 -35.25 -12.11 -20.61
N LYS A 327 -35.57 -13.10 -19.77
CA LYS A 327 -36.45 -14.22 -20.13
C LYS A 327 -37.90 -13.79 -20.31
N GLU A 328 -38.35 -12.80 -19.54
CA GLU A 328 -39.68 -12.21 -19.64
C GLU A 328 -39.86 -11.38 -20.91
N LYS A 329 -38.85 -10.58 -21.29
CA LYS A 329 -38.96 -9.63 -22.41
C LYS A 329 -38.50 -10.17 -23.77
N TYR A 330 -37.51 -11.07 -23.78
CA TYR A 330 -36.87 -11.57 -25.01
C TYR A 330 -36.95 -13.09 -25.16
N HIS A 331 -37.51 -13.80 -24.16
CA HIS A 331 -37.59 -15.27 -24.13
C HIS A 331 -36.24 -15.95 -24.38
N ALA A 332 -35.18 -15.32 -23.90
CA ALA A 332 -33.79 -15.76 -24.07
C ALA A 332 -33.00 -15.47 -22.81
N SER A 333 -31.99 -16.30 -22.52
CA SER A 333 -31.05 -16.03 -21.43
C SER A 333 -30.25 -14.77 -21.75
N VAL A 334 -29.78 -14.08 -20.71
CA VAL A 334 -28.97 -12.87 -20.89
C VAL A 334 -27.80 -13.13 -21.83
N GLU A 335 -27.16 -14.29 -21.79
CA GLU A 335 -26.00 -14.61 -22.64
C GLU A 335 -26.35 -14.95 -24.10
N SER A 336 -27.61 -15.25 -24.39
CA SER A 336 -28.08 -15.61 -25.73
C SER A 336 -28.78 -14.46 -26.46
N LEU A 337 -28.80 -13.25 -25.89
CA LEU A 337 -29.37 -12.08 -26.56
C LEU A 337 -28.56 -11.70 -27.79
N THR A 338 -29.28 -11.31 -28.84
CA THR A 338 -28.70 -10.72 -30.04
C THR A 338 -28.18 -9.31 -29.75
N SER A 339 -27.30 -8.79 -30.62
CA SER A 339 -26.78 -7.42 -30.50
C SER A 339 -27.90 -6.35 -30.48
N SER A 340 -28.98 -6.57 -31.22
CA SER A 340 -30.14 -5.66 -31.24
C SER A 340 -30.90 -5.71 -29.92
N GLU A 341 -31.26 -6.91 -29.45
CA GLU A 341 -31.97 -7.10 -28.18
C GLU A 341 -31.16 -6.61 -26.99
N ALA A 342 -29.84 -6.84 -26.97
CA ALA A 342 -28.95 -6.32 -25.93
C ALA A 342 -28.93 -4.78 -25.89
N SER A 343 -28.95 -4.12 -27.05
CA SER A 343 -28.96 -2.66 -27.15
C SER A 343 -30.30 -2.04 -26.69
N GLU A 344 -31.41 -2.74 -26.94
CA GLU A 344 -32.72 -2.35 -26.44
C GLU A 344 -32.84 -2.61 -24.94
N PHE A 345 -32.28 -3.72 -24.45
CA PHE A 345 -32.31 -4.05 -23.03
C PHE A 345 -31.49 -3.06 -22.21
N ILE A 346 -30.31 -2.67 -22.69
CA ILE A 346 -29.49 -1.59 -22.11
C ILE A 346 -30.28 -0.28 -22.05
N ARG A 347 -31.01 0.10 -23.12
CA ARG A 347 -31.84 1.31 -23.13
C ARG A 347 -33.02 1.22 -22.15
N SER A 348 -33.68 0.06 -22.07
CA SER A 348 -34.73 -0.21 -21.09
C SER A 348 -34.22 -0.09 -19.66
N LEU A 349 -33.04 -0.64 -19.38
CA LEU A 349 -32.40 -0.52 -18.08
C LEU A 349 -31.92 0.90 -17.80
N GLN A 350 -31.62 1.72 -18.80
CA GLN A 350 -31.27 3.13 -18.62
C GLN A 350 -32.50 4.01 -18.34
N GLN A 351 -33.65 3.70 -18.93
CA GLN A 351 -34.88 4.50 -18.82
C GLN A 351 -35.72 4.20 -17.58
N ALA A 352 -35.59 3.02 -16.96
CA ALA A 352 -36.31 2.63 -15.75
C ALA A 352 -35.75 3.31 -14.47
N ALA A 353 -35.36 4.60 -14.56
CA ALA A 353 -34.84 5.41 -13.47
C ALA A 353 -35.94 6.21 -12.78
#